data_AF-A0A9D6W9Q5-F1
#
_entry.id   AF-A0A9D6W9Q5-F1
#
_cell.length_a   1.000
_cell.length_b   1.000
_cell.length_c   1.000
_cell.angle_alpha   90.00
_cell.angle_beta   90.00
_cell.angle_gamma   90.00
#
_symmetry.space_group_name_H-M   'P 1'
#
loop_
_entity.id
_entity.type
_entity.pdbx_description
1 polymer ?
#
loop_
_entity_poly.entity_id
_entity_poly.type
_entity_poly.pdbx_seq_one_letter_code
_entity_poly.pdbx_strand_id
1 'polypeptide(L)'
;MANRSGAGARKARSASVALAVLAVVAAAPGCRAGYAFVVGIDETSPGELAERLGGPRPPFVVDVREADEFRTGHIAGAILLREDELAGYFTRLGPARDRPVVFVCSHGFRSVAAAAVVAPLGYADVSSLAGGMAAWRAEGRPMAATEPPAIPAAMLAPPRLPLNGFQEFTEFAAGFVVKPGYTLLALALALLLWRKRDTDLVLIRWSLLSFFAGEAACYVNILVTHGLSDGLEIAHGLGMIGQNVLLPWGLFLVLDRRVLRFGDDDAVCALQRLCGRCWKRDDVSCALQRLFIFLIFGIGAFALLPLSAPLRPTTVILPVYGTDWPHEMSLLVAFLQFRVYVVLALLFFVAALVLLLRGRAATRRAQVPFFLGLGFLVFPLFRWSLEEGYRDMPVWAEWWEEATEFLAILGTGVLLFVFRRQLGLFGRAAPGRPAAQDAHGTL
;
A
#
# COMPACT_ATOMS: atom_id res chain seq x y z
N MET A 1 41.45 28.16 -16.35
CA MET A 1 41.02 27.76 -14.99
C MET A 1 39.56 28.15 -14.81
N ALA A 2 38.63 27.24 -15.12
CA ALA A 2 37.19 27.54 -15.13
C ALA A 2 36.41 26.54 -14.27
N ASN A 3 35.77 27.09 -13.24
CA ASN A 3 34.44 26.74 -12.74
C ASN A 3 34.16 25.24 -12.41
N ARG A 4 34.84 24.68 -11.39
CA ARG A 4 34.50 23.38 -10.78
C ARG A 4 33.60 23.46 -9.54
N SER A 5 33.21 24.66 -9.07
CA SER A 5 32.45 24.83 -7.82
C SER A 5 30.92 24.75 -7.96
N GLY A 6 30.36 24.88 -9.19
CA GLY A 6 28.90 24.91 -9.42
C GLY A 6 28.19 23.55 -9.57
N ALA A 7 28.95 22.45 -9.72
CA ALA A 7 28.40 21.10 -9.92
C ALA A 7 28.14 20.36 -8.59
N GLY A 8 28.99 20.58 -7.59
CA GLY A 8 28.83 20.01 -6.24
C GLY A 8 27.62 20.58 -5.49
N ALA A 9 27.40 21.89 -5.59
CA ALA A 9 26.27 22.58 -4.95
C ALA A 9 24.90 22.21 -5.55
N ARG A 10 24.85 21.81 -6.84
CA ARG A 10 23.61 21.36 -7.52
C ARG A 10 23.27 19.89 -7.23
N LYS A 11 24.28 19.01 -7.12
CA LYS A 11 24.09 17.62 -6.66
C LYS A 11 23.62 17.56 -5.20
N ALA A 12 24.14 18.45 -4.36
CA ALA A 12 23.70 18.58 -2.97
C ALA A 12 22.21 18.98 -2.88
N ARG A 13 21.76 19.98 -3.65
CA ARG A 13 20.36 20.46 -3.63
C ARG A 13 19.32 19.45 -4.15
N SER A 14 19.65 18.60 -5.12
CA SER A 14 18.71 17.56 -5.60
C SER A 14 18.58 16.39 -4.63
N ALA A 15 19.67 16.04 -3.95
CA ALA A 15 19.65 15.09 -2.85
C ALA A 15 18.84 15.67 -1.67
N SER A 16 18.91 16.98 -1.40
CA SER A 16 18.13 17.66 -0.37
C SER A 16 16.62 17.64 -0.62
N VAL A 17 16.15 17.71 -1.88
CA VAL A 17 14.70 17.64 -2.18
C VAL A 17 14.19 16.21 -2.10
N ALA A 18 14.95 15.23 -2.58
CA ALA A 18 14.59 13.81 -2.44
C ALA A 18 14.63 13.37 -0.96
N LEU A 19 15.61 13.82 -0.18
CA LEU A 19 15.62 13.66 1.27
C LEU A 19 14.55 14.47 1.97
N ALA A 20 14.17 15.66 1.48
CA ALA A 20 13.07 16.44 2.07
C ALA A 20 11.71 15.80 1.79
N VAL A 21 11.50 15.20 0.62
CA VAL A 21 10.30 14.42 0.30
C VAL A 21 10.30 13.11 1.09
N LEU A 22 11.42 12.37 1.16
CA LEU A 22 11.54 11.21 2.06
C LEU A 22 11.40 11.60 3.53
N ALA A 23 11.86 12.78 3.94
CA ALA A 23 11.70 13.28 5.31
C ALA A 23 10.26 13.76 5.56
N VAL A 24 9.52 14.29 4.58
CA VAL A 24 8.08 14.58 4.73
C VAL A 24 7.29 13.27 4.82
N VAL A 25 7.69 12.25 4.06
CA VAL A 25 7.09 10.90 4.08
C VAL A 25 7.47 10.12 5.35
N ALA A 26 8.69 10.31 5.88
CA ALA A 26 9.17 9.69 7.12
C ALA A 26 8.86 10.52 8.39
N ALA A 27 8.52 11.81 8.27
CA ALA A 27 8.15 12.68 9.40
C ALA A 27 6.62 12.82 9.58
N ALA A 28 5.81 12.36 8.64
CA ALA A 28 4.36 12.30 8.81
C ALA A 28 3.85 11.31 9.88
N PRO A 29 4.53 10.18 10.22
CA PRO A 29 4.06 9.32 11.31
C PRO A 29 4.46 9.81 12.72
N GLY A 30 5.35 10.82 12.82
CA GLY A 30 5.92 11.25 14.10
C GLY A 30 5.14 12.32 14.86
N CYS A 31 4.24 13.05 14.20
CA CYS A 31 3.47 14.13 14.83
C CYS A 31 2.01 13.69 15.02
N ARG A 32 1.63 13.36 16.27
CA ARG A 32 0.26 12.98 16.66
C ARG A 32 -0.80 13.94 16.10
N ALA A 33 -0.57 15.24 16.23
CA ALA A 33 -1.47 16.28 15.73
C ALA A 33 -1.56 16.27 14.19
N GLY A 34 -0.47 15.94 13.51
CA GLY A 34 -0.47 15.74 12.05
C GLY A 34 -1.26 14.50 11.66
N TYR A 35 -1.14 13.41 12.39
CA TYR A 35 -1.93 12.19 12.14
C TYR A 35 -3.42 12.41 12.37
N ALA A 36 -3.83 12.99 13.51
CA ALA A 36 -5.21 13.33 13.82
C ALA A 36 -5.85 14.28 12.79
N PHE A 37 -5.09 15.30 12.36
CA PHE A 37 -5.52 16.21 11.30
C PHE A 37 -5.72 15.49 9.96
N VAL A 38 -4.82 14.56 9.59
CA VAL A 38 -4.92 13.82 8.33
C VAL A 38 -6.07 12.82 8.34
N VAL A 39 -6.38 12.19 9.48
CA VAL A 39 -7.54 11.29 9.60
C VAL A 39 -8.86 12.02 9.88
N GLY A 40 -8.83 13.33 10.15
CA GLY A 40 -10.01 14.15 10.41
C GLY A 40 -10.70 13.81 11.74
N ILE A 41 -9.92 13.50 12.78
CA ILE A 41 -10.43 13.17 14.11
C ILE A 41 -10.19 14.32 15.06
N ASP A 42 -11.25 14.74 15.75
CA ASP A 42 -11.18 15.75 16.79
C ASP A 42 -10.45 15.20 18.03
N GLU A 43 -9.68 16.06 18.67
CA GLU A 43 -8.98 15.74 19.91
C GLU A 43 -9.54 16.57 21.06
N THR A 44 -9.85 15.92 22.18
CA THR A 44 -10.32 16.59 23.41
C THR A 44 -9.19 16.64 24.44
N SER A 45 -9.04 17.75 25.15
CA SER A 45 -8.04 17.87 26.21
C SER A 45 -8.45 17.08 27.46
N PRO A 46 -7.52 16.69 28.34
CA PRO A 46 -7.89 16.06 29.61
C PRO A 46 -8.81 16.93 30.48
N GLY A 47 -8.64 18.26 30.43
CA GLY A 47 -9.53 19.23 31.10
C GLY A 47 -10.96 19.20 30.58
N GLU A 48 -11.11 19.34 29.28
CA GLU A 48 -12.42 19.31 28.63
C GLU A 48 -13.12 17.97 28.83
N LEU A 49 -12.38 16.85 28.71
CA LEU A 49 -12.96 15.53 28.97
C LEU A 49 -13.45 15.41 30.42
N ALA A 50 -12.70 15.91 31.40
CA ALA A 50 -13.12 15.86 32.80
C ALA A 50 -14.39 16.69 33.06
N GLU A 51 -14.51 17.87 32.44
CA GLU A 51 -15.73 18.68 32.50
C GLU A 51 -16.91 17.95 31.85
N ARG A 52 -16.71 17.36 30.65
CA ARG A 52 -17.73 16.58 29.93
C ARG A 52 -18.20 15.37 30.74
N LEU A 53 -17.30 14.68 31.45
CA LEU A 53 -17.63 13.54 32.31
C LEU A 53 -18.52 13.91 33.50
N GLY A 54 -18.41 15.14 34.02
CA GLY A 54 -19.28 15.67 35.08
C GLY A 54 -20.57 16.32 34.56
N GLY A 55 -20.73 16.43 33.24
CA GLY A 55 -21.85 17.10 32.60
C GLY A 55 -23.12 16.25 32.45
N PRO A 56 -24.21 16.84 31.92
CA PRO A 56 -25.50 16.16 31.76
C PRO A 56 -25.51 15.05 30.71
N ARG A 57 -24.52 15.05 29.79
CA ARG A 57 -24.38 14.06 28.71
C ARG A 57 -22.94 13.52 28.67
N PRO A 58 -22.53 12.70 29.65
CA PRO A 58 -21.15 12.25 29.76
C PRO A 58 -20.75 11.36 28.57
N PRO A 59 -19.56 11.58 27.99
CA PRO A 59 -19.08 10.79 26.87
C PRO A 59 -18.92 9.32 27.27
N PHE A 60 -19.07 8.45 26.29
CA PHE A 60 -18.71 7.05 26.40
C PHE A 60 -17.20 6.91 26.20
N VAL A 61 -16.47 6.55 27.26
CA VAL A 61 -15.00 6.48 27.21
C VAL A 61 -14.57 5.05 26.90
N VAL A 62 -13.75 4.90 25.87
CA VAL A 62 -13.17 3.61 25.47
C VAL A 62 -11.66 3.67 25.56
N ASP A 63 -11.10 2.78 26.38
CA ASP A 63 -9.67 2.57 26.51
C ASP A 63 -9.24 1.45 25.56
N VAL A 64 -8.28 1.75 24.69
CA VAL A 64 -7.77 0.83 23.65
C VAL A 64 -6.37 0.30 23.97
N ARG A 65 -5.96 0.40 25.23
CA ARG A 65 -4.70 -0.17 25.72
C ARG A 65 -4.84 -1.67 26.00
N GLU A 66 -3.73 -2.30 26.37
CA GLU A 66 -3.77 -3.68 26.87
C GLU A 66 -4.41 -3.76 28.26
N ALA A 67 -4.92 -4.94 28.62
CA ALA A 67 -5.57 -5.17 29.91
C ALA A 67 -4.66 -4.82 31.11
N ASP A 68 -3.36 -5.12 31.02
CA ASP A 68 -2.39 -4.75 32.04
C ASP A 68 -2.27 -3.23 32.22
N GLU A 69 -2.22 -2.48 31.11
CA GLU A 69 -2.16 -1.03 31.14
C GLU A 69 -3.45 -0.43 31.74
N PHE A 70 -4.61 -1.00 31.43
CA PHE A 70 -5.90 -0.60 31.97
C PHE A 70 -5.98 -0.80 33.49
N ARG A 71 -5.54 -1.98 33.98
CA ARG A 71 -5.55 -2.33 35.40
C ARG A 71 -4.66 -1.42 36.24
N THR A 72 -3.53 -0.97 35.69
CA THR A 72 -2.61 -0.07 36.40
C THR A 72 -3.17 1.35 36.62
N GLY A 73 -4.26 1.71 35.93
CA GLY A 73 -4.92 2.99 36.07
C GLY A 73 -5.61 3.42 34.77
N HIS A 74 -6.90 3.75 34.85
CA HIS A 74 -7.72 4.20 33.72
C HIS A 74 -8.71 5.29 34.16
N ILE A 75 -9.39 5.93 33.21
CA ILE A 75 -10.44 6.92 33.49
C ILE A 75 -11.67 6.20 34.04
N ALA A 76 -12.21 6.67 35.17
CA ALA A 76 -13.37 6.04 35.80
C ALA A 76 -14.57 5.93 34.84
N GLY A 77 -15.16 4.73 34.75
CA GLY A 77 -16.28 4.44 33.85
C GLY A 77 -15.87 4.13 32.40
N ALA A 78 -14.57 4.14 32.08
CA ALA A 78 -14.08 3.64 30.80
C ALA A 78 -14.30 2.14 30.67
N ILE A 79 -14.57 1.69 29.44
CA ILE A 79 -14.52 0.28 29.08
C ILE A 79 -13.22 -0.03 28.34
N LEU A 80 -12.74 -1.26 28.45
CA LEU A 80 -11.61 -1.75 27.68
C LEU A 80 -12.14 -2.39 26.39
N LEU A 81 -11.68 -1.91 25.24
CA LEU A 81 -11.89 -2.55 23.94
C LEU A 81 -10.57 -2.51 23.18
N ARG A 82 -10.07 -3.67 22.78
CA ARG A 82 -8.90 -3.73 21.89
C ARG A 82 -9.30 -3.25 20.49
N GLU A 83 -8.31 -2.84 19.70
CA GLU A 83 -8.55 -2.25 18.38
C GLU A 83 -9.35 -3.17 17.44
N ASP A 84 -9.08 -4.48 17.49
CA ASP A 84 -9.78 -5.55 16.76
C ASP A 84 -11.25 -5.72 17.19
N GLU A 85 -11.63 -5.25 18.38
CA GLU A 85 -12.98 -5.38 18.93
C GLU A 85 -13.87 -4.19 18.60
N LEU A 86 -13.28 -3.04 18.25
CA LEU A 86 -13.97 -1.76 18.08
C LEU A 86 -15.05 -1.82 17.01
N ALA A 87 -14.70 -2.26 15.81
CA ALA A 87 -15.62 -2.28 14.68
C ALA A 87 -16.87 -3.12 14.98
N GLY A 88 -16.66 -4.32 15.52
CA GLY A 88 -17.72 -5.24 15.91
C GLY A 88 -18.59 -4.68 17.03
N TYR A 89 -17.97 -4.15 18.08
CA TYR A 89 -18.68 -3.55 19.22
C TYR A 89 -19.53 -2.36 18.78
N PHE A 90 -18.93 -1.37 18.11
CA PHE A 90 -19.62 -0.14 17.74
C PHE A 90 -20.66 -0.33 16.62
N THR A 91 -20.59 -1.41 15.86
CA THR A 91 -21.64 -1.77 14.90
C THR A 91 -22.85 -2.41 15.59
N ARG A 92 -22.63 -3.25 16.61
CA ARG A 92 -23.69 -4.12 17.19
C ARG A 92 -24.20 -3.69 18.56
N LEU A 93 -23.33 -3.19 19.42
CA LEU A 93 -23.57 -2.98 20.86
C LEU A 93 -23.17 -1.61 21.38
N GLY A 94 -22.52 -0.80 20.55
CA GLY A 94 -22.07 0.53 20.94
C GLY A 94 -23.19 1.42 21.48
N PRO A 95 -22.83 2.56 22.07
CA PRO A 95 -23.82 3.49 22.61
C PRO A 95 -24.74 4.02 21.49
N ALA A 96 -25.79 4.75 21.88
CA ALA A 96 -26.60 5.49 20.92
C ALA A 96 -25.70 6.37 20.03
N ARG A 97 -25.98 6.41 18.72
CA ARG A 97 -25.11 7.07 17.71
C ARG A 97 -24.89 8.56 17.96
N ASP A 98 -25.79 9.19 18.71
CA ASP A 98 -25.75 10.60 19.09
C ASP A 98 -25.03 10.85 20.43
N ARG A 99 -24.69 9.79 21.19
CA ARG A 99 -23.90 9.90 22.42
C ARG A 99 -22.43 10.14 22.05
N PRO A 100 -21.76 11.15 22.64
CA PRO A 100 -20.34 11.38 22.42
C PRO A 100 -19.48 10.18 22.82
N VAL A 101 -18.44 9.89 22.03
CA VAL A 101 -17.50 8.80 22.26
C VAL A 101 -16.08 9.36 22.31
N VAL A 102 -15.31 8.99 23.34
CA VAL A 102 -13.93 9.43 23.52
C VAL A 102 -13.02 8.23 23.65
N PHE A 103 -12.05 8.12 22.74
CA PHE A 103 -11.05 7.06 22.75
C PHE A 103 -9.79 7.47 23.49
N VAL A 104 -9.20 6.53 24.22
CA VAL A 104 -8.07 6.77 25.11
C VAL A 104 -7.03 5.67 24.92
N CYS A 105 -5.76 6.07 24.79
CA CYS A 105 -4.64 5.15 24.87
C CYS A 105 -3.52 5.73 25.72
N SER A 106 -2.30 5.17 25.68
CA SER A 106 -1.20 5.61 26.54
C SER A 106 -0.74 7.05 26.21
N HIS A 107 -0.62 7.39 24.92
CA HIS A 107 -0.07 8.68 24.46
C HIS A 107 -0.89 9.40 23.36
N GLY A 108 -2.07 8.88 23.01
CA GLY A 108 -2.98 9.48 22.03
C GLY A 108 -2.90 8.89 20.61
N PHE A 109 -1.86 8.14 20.24
CA PHE A 109 -1.72 7.59 18.88
C PHE A 109 -2.75 6.50 18.56
N ARG A 110 -2.78 5.41 19.35
CA ARG A 110 -3.77 4.33 19.18
C ARG A 110 -5.22 4.81 19.29
N SER A 111 -5.48 5.81 20.13
CA SER A 111 -6.84 6.33 20.32
C SER A 111 -7.32 7.18 19.15
N VAL A 112 -6.43 7.87 18.43
CA VAL A 112 -6.79 8.54 17.17
C VAL A 112 -7.14 7.50 16.10
N ALA A 113 -6.38 6.41 16.01
CA ALA A 113 -6.70 5.30 15.11
C ALA A 113 -8.05 4.66 15.46
N ALA A 114 -8.30 4.38 16.74
CA ALA A 114 -9.57 3.87 17.24
C ALA A 114 -10.77 4.80 16.97
N ALA A 115 -10.59 6.10 17.16
CA ALA A 115 -11.61 7.10 16.81
C ALA A 115 -11.90 7.10 15.30
N ALA A 116 -10.86 6.98 14.48
CA ALA A 116 -11.00 6.85 13.03
C ALA A 116 -11.70 5.55 12.60
N VAL A 117 -11.69 4.49 13.43
CA VAL A 117 -12.46 3.25 13.18
C VAL A 117 -13.96 3.53 13.33
N VAL A 118 -14.33 4.31 14.34
CA VAL A 118 -15.73 4.45 14.78
C VAL A 118 -16.45 5.63 14.13
N ALA A 119 -15.75 6.72 13.81
CA ALA A 119 -16.35 7.89 13.16
C ALA A 119 -17.11 7.54 11.85
N PRO A 120 -16.57 6.70 10.94
CA PRO A 120 -17.27 6.30 9.71
C PRO A 120 -18.52 5.44 9.93
N LEU A 121 -18.74 4.92 11.15
CA LEU A 121 -19.92 4.12 11.52
C LEU A 121 -21.14 4.98 11.89
N GLY A 122 -21.09 6.30 11.64
CA GLY A 122 -22.21 7.21 11.82
C GLY A 122 -22.41 7.72 13.26
N TYR A 123 -21.38 7.68 14.10
CA TYR A 123 -21.40 8.33 15.41
C TYR A 123 -21.18 9.84 15.25
N ALA A 124 -22.05 10.65 15.87
CA ALA A 124 -22.11 12.09 15.64
C ALA A 124 -20.96 12.89 16.29
N ASP A 125 -20.41 12.38 17.39
CA ASP A 125 -19.34 13.03 18.17
C ASP A 125 -18.34 11.95 18.59
N VAL A 126 -17.21 11.87 17.87
CA VAL A 126 -16.13 10.92 18.10
C VAL A 126 -14.83 11.68 18.21
N SER A 127 -14.12 11.51 19.32
CA SER A 127 -12.85 12.20 19.56
C SER A 127 -11.83 11.29 20.25
N SER A 128 -10.55 11.70 20.19
CA SER A 128 -9.47 11.07 20.93
C SER A 128 -9.01 11.95 22.09
N LEU A 129 -8.65 11.37 23.23
CA LEU A 129 -8.02 12.11 24.32
C LEU A 129 -6.60 12.54 23.96
N ALA A 130 -6.39 13.86 23.95
CA ALA A 130 -5.12 14.45 23.57
C ALA A 130 -4.01 14.06 24.57
N GLY A 131 -2.94 13.46 24.06
CA GLY A 131 -1.82 12.97 24.89
C GLY A 131 -2.14 11.72 25.74
N GLY A 132 -3.33 11.15 25.59
CA GLY A 132 -3.73 9.90 26.24
C GLY A 132 -3.67 9.93 27.78
N MET A 133 -3.55 8.73 28.36
CA MET A 133 -3.43 8.55 29.82
C MET A 133 -2.18 9.18 30.41
N ALA A 134 -1.11 9.37 29.62
CA ALA A 134 0.06 10.11 30.07
C ALA A 134 -0.29 11.57 30.42
N ALA A 135 -1.02 12.26 29.54
CA ALA A 135 -1.48 13.63 29.80
C ALA A 135 -2.53 13.69 30.93
N TRP A 136 -3.48 12.75 30.95
CA TRP A 136 -4.47 12.65 32.04
C TRP A 136 -3.81 12.54 33.41
N ARG A 137 -2.80 11.67 33.53
CA ARG A 137 -2.03 11.48 34.75
C ARG A 137 -1.17 12.70 35.09
N ALA A 138 -0.53 13.31 34.09
CA ALA A 138 0.31 14.50 34.28
C ALA A 138 -0.48 15.69 34.86
N GLU A 139 -1.76 15.81 34.53
CA GLU A 139 -2.67 16.81 35.08
C GLU A 139 -3.27 16.42 36.46
N GLY A 140 -2.82 15.31 37.06
CA GLY A 140 -3.25 14.89 38.40
C GLY A 140 -4.71 14.45 38.48
N ARG A 141 -5.31 14.02 37.35
CA ARG A 141 -6.72 13.69 37.28
C ARG A 141 -7.03 12.32 37.92
N PRO A 142 -8.23 12.13 38.49
CA PRO A 142 -8.61 10.87 39.12
C PRO A 142 -8.52 9.69 38.16
N MET A 143 -8.05 8.54 38.66
CA MET A 143 -8.00 7.28 37.93
C MET A 143 -8.64 6.18 38.78
N ALA A 144 -9.30 5.24 38.11
CA ALA A 144 -9.76 3.99 38.68
C ALA A 144 -8.72 2.88 38.42
N ALA A 145 -8.73 1.85 39.27
CA ALA A 145 -7.90 0.65 39.14
C ALA A 145 -8.77 -0.57 39.42
N THR A 146 -9.61 -0.90 38.44
CA THR A 146 -10.55 -2.03 38.47
C THR A 146 -10.28 -2.97 37.30
N GLU A 147 -10.79 -4.20 37.41
CA GLU A 147 -10.77 -5.16 36.31
C GLU A 147 -11.63 -4.63 35.15
N PRO A 148 -11.22 -4.81 33.88
CA PRO A 148 -12.04 -4.43 32.75
C PRO A 148 -13.39 -5.17 32.78
N PRO A 149 -14.51 -4.48 32.49
CA PRO A 149 -15.81 -5.14 32.40
C PRO A 149 -15.78 -6.19 31.28
N ALA A 150 -16.15 -7.43 31.59
CA ALA A 150 -16.15 -8.51 30.61
C ALA A 150 -17.28 -8.30 29.59
N ILE A 151 -16.93 -7.99 28.34
CA ILE A 151 -17.86 -8.06 27.22
C ILE A 151 -17.87 -9.51 26.74
N PRO A 152 -19.03 -10.19 26.68
CA PRO A 152 -19.08 -11.58 26.24
C PRO A 152 -18.46 -11.75 24.85
N ALA A 153 -17.48 -12.64 24.69
CA ALA A 153 -16.78 -12.83 23.41
C ALA A 153 -17.75 -13.14 22.24
N ALA A 154 -18.85 -13.86 22.52
CA ALA A 154 -19.89 -14.16 21.54
C ALA A 154 -20.57 -12.90 20.95
N MET A 155 -20.58 -11.80 21.69
CA MET A 155 -21.13 -10.51 21.25
C MET A 155 -20.14 -9.70 20.38
N LEU A 156 -18.84 -9.96 20.53
CA LEU A 156 -17.75 -9.38 19.74
C LEU A 156 -17.41 -10.22 18.50
N ALA A 157 -17.91 -11.46 18.43
CA ALA A 157 -17.66 -12.36 17.31
C ALA A 157 -18.03 -11.73 15.95
N PRO A 158 -17.10 -11.70 14.97
CA PRO A 158 -17.40 -11.21 13.63
C PRO A 158 -18.49 -12.05 12.96
N PRO A 159 -19.28 -11.46 12.04
CA PRO A 159 -20.31 -12.18 11.30
C PRO A 159 -19.69 -13.35 10.53
N ARG A 160 -20.36 -14.50 10.59
CA ARG A 160 -20.04 -15.67 9.75
C ARG A 160 -20.86 -15.60 8.46
N LEU A 161 -20.19 -15.60 7.31
CA LEU A 161 -20.85 -15.64 6.02
C LEU A 161 -21.01 -17.09 5.57
N PRO A 162 -22.24 -17.62 5.43
CA PRO A 162 -22.43 -19.00 4.97
C PRO A 162 -21.97 -19.15 3.52
N LEU A 163 -21.10 -20.12 3.27
CA LEU A 163 -20.59 -20.44 1.94
C LEU A 163 -21.30 -21.68 1.37
N ASN A 164 -21.47 -21.72 0.06
CA ASN A 164 -21.82 -22.96 -0.64
C ASN A 164 -20.55 -23.76 -0.99
N GLY A 165 -20.71 -25.04 -1.33
CA GLY A 165 -19.57 -25.91 -1.58
C GLY A 165 -18.63 -25.47 -2.71
N PHE A 166 -19.11 -24.70 -3.69
CA PHE A 166 -18.25 -24.12 -4.72
C PHE A 166 -17.43 -22.95 -4.18
N GLN A 167 -18.03 -22.09 -3.36
CA GLN A 167 -17.34 -20.98 -2.70
C GLN A 167 -16.27 -21.49 -1.73
N GLU A 168 -16.57 -22.51 -0.92
CA GLU A 168 -15.57 -23.14 -0.05
C GLU A 168 -14.40 -23.72 -0.86
N PHE A 169 -14.70 -24.38 -1.99
CA PHE A 169 -13.65 -24.89 -2.87
C PHE A 169 -12.80 -23.77 -3.48
N THR A 170 -13.44 -22.68 -3.94
CA THR A 170 -12.76 -21.52 -4.53
C THR A 170 -11.81 -20.89 -3.52
N GLU A 171 -12.29 -20.66 -2.28
CA GLU A 171 -11.51 -20.09 -1.18
C GLU A 171 -10.30 -20.99 -0.84
N PHE A 172 -10.57 -22.29 -0.67
CA PHE A 172 -9.51 -23.27 -0.44
C PHE A 172 -8.47 -23.30 -1.57
N ALA A 173 -8.93 -23.34 -2.83
CA ALA A 173 -8.05 -23.39 -3.99
C ALA A 173 -7.20 -22.11 -4.11
N ALA A 174 -7.79 -20.95 -3.83
CA ALA A 174 -7.11 -19.66 -3.83
C ALA A 174 -5.93 -19.67 -2.85
N GLY A 175 -6.20 -19.92 -1.57
CA GLY A 175 -5.19 -19.88 -0.51
C GLY A 175 -4.18 -21.04 -0.50
N PHE A 176 -4.58 -22.26 -0.87
CA PHE A 176 -3.73 -23.46 -0.72
C PHE A 176 -3.15 -24.03 -2.01
N VAL A 177 -3.66 -23.63 -3.17
CA VAL A 177 -3.19 -24.16 -4.47
C VAL A 177 -2.62 -23.04 -5.33
N VAL A 178 -3.42 -22.02 -5.60
CA VAL A 178 -3.03 -20.90 -6.49
C VAL A 178 -1.89 -20.11 -5.86
N LYS A 179 -2.06 -19.67 -4.61
CA LYS A 179 -1.09 -18.86 -3.87
C LYS A 179 0.29 -19.50 -3.72
N PRO A 180 0.42 -20.72 -3.18
CA PRO A 180 1.72 -21.40 -3.13
C PRO A 180 2.29 -21.67 -4.53
N GLY A 181 1.43 -21.98 -5.50
CA GLY A 181 1.83 -22.28 -6.87
C GLY A 181 2.53 -21.12 -7.56
N TYR A 182 1.93 -19.93 -7.59
CA TYR A 182 2.59 -18.77 -8.20
C TYR A 182 3.78 -18.29 -7.37
N THR A 183 3.76 -18.47 -6.04
CA THR A 183 4.85 -18.00 -5.17
C THR A 183 6.12 -18.78 -5.44
N LEU A 184 6.01 -20.10 -5.55
CA LEU A 184 7.11 -20.98 -5.96
C LEU A 184 7.55 -20.72 -7.40
N LEU A 185 6.61 -20.45 -8.31
CA LEU A 185 6.94 -20.08 -9.69
C LEU A 185 7.73 -18.77 -9.74
N ALA A 186 7.34 -17.75 -8.97
CA ALA A 186 8.04 -16.48 -8.90
C ALA A 186 9.48 -16.65 -8.41
N LEU A 187 9.67 -17.46 -7.36
CA LEU A 187 11.01 -17.81 -6.87
C LEU A 187 11.83 -18.55 -7.93
N ALA A 188 11.25 -19.54 -8.61
CA ALA A 188 11.94 -20.29 -9.66
C ALA A 188 12.38 -19.38 -10.83
N LEU A 189 11.52 -18.45 -11.26
CA LEU A 189 11.85 -17.45 -12.27
C LEU A 189 12.92 -16.46 -11.79
N ALA A 190 12.88 -16.04 -10.52
CA ALA A 190 13.92 -15.18 -9.95
C ALA A 190 15.29 -15.88 -9.94
N LEU A 191 15.32 -17.17 -9.57
CA LEU A 191 16.52 -18.00 -9.59
C LEU A 191 17.05 -18.21 -11.02
N LEU A 192 16.16 -18.39 -12.01
CA LEU A 192 16.52 -18.45 -13.42
C LEU A 192 17.26 -17.17 -13.88
N LEU A 193 16.82 -16.01 -13.39
CA LEU A 193 17.41 -14.72 -13.71
C LEU A 193 18.61 -14.34 -12.82
N TRP A 194 18.98 -15.18 -11.85
CA TRP A 194 19.96 -14.84 -10.81
C TRP A 194 21.32 -14.38 -11.35
N ARG A 195 21.80 -15.03 -12.41
CA ARG A 195 23.10 -14.69 -13.02
C ARG A 195 23.05 -13.57 -14.06
N LYS A 196 21.86 -13.05 -14.39
CA LYS A 196 21.70 -11.98 -15.38
C LYS A 196 22.08 -10.62 -14.78
N ARG A 197 22.78 -9.81 -15.57
CA ARG A 197 23.27 -8.47 -15.19
C ARG A 197 22.68 -7.33 -16.01
N ASP A 198 21.93 -7.63 -17.07
CA ASP A 198 21.24 -6.61 -17.86
C ASP A 198 20.20 -5.91 -16.98
N THR A 199 20.16 -4.57 -17.01
CA THR A 199 19.31 -3.77 -16.10
C THR A 199 17.85 -4.19 -16.14
N ASP A 200 17.33 -4.49 -17.32
CA ASP A 200 15.94 -4.88 -17.55
C ASP A 200 15.60 -6.24 -16.91
N LEU A 201 16.47 -7.24 -17.08
CA LEU A 201 16.34 -8.54 -16.43
C LEU A 201 16.59 -8.48 -14.92
N VAL A 202 17.46 -7.57 -14.46
CA VAL A 202 17.69 -7.33 -13.03
C VAL A 202 16.44 -6.74 -12.38
N LEU A 203 15.74 -5.80 -13.05
CA LEU A 203 14.47 -5.28 -12.55
C LEU A 203 13.40 -6.38 -12.46
N ILE A 204 13.26 -7.21 -13.50
CA ILE A 204 12.32 -8.35 -13.47
C ILE A 204 12.69 -9.35 -12.36
N ARG A 205 13.98 -9.62 -12.14
CA ARG A 205 14.40 -10.48 -11.01
C ARG A 205 14.01 -9.88 -9.67
N TRP A 206 14.29 -8.60 -9.45
CA TRP A 206 13.94 -7.94 -8.19
C TRP A 206 12.43 -7.78 -8.00
N SER A 207 11.65 -7.63 -9.08
CA SER A 207 10.19 -7.63 -8.99
C SER A 207 9.67 -8.99 -8.51
N LEU A 208 10.22 -10.10 -9.03
CA LEU A 208 9.86 -11.45 -8.62
C LEU A 208 10.24 -11.75 -7.17
N LEU A 209 11.40 -11.25 -6.71
CA LEU A 209 11.82 -11.37 -5.30
C LEU A 209 10.97 -10.51 -4.36
N SER A 210 10.61 -9.29 -4.78
CA SER A 210 9.71 -8.41 -4.03
C SER A 210 8.34 -9.05 -3.85
N PHE A 211 7.79 -9.60 -4.93
CA PHE A 211 6.55 -10.35 -4.90
C PHE A 211 6.64 -11.56 -3.96
N PHE A 212 7.65 -12.42 -4.14
CA PHE A 212 7.86 -13.58 -3.26
C PHE A 212 7.95 -13.19 -1.77
N ALA A 213 8.64 -12.09 -1.45
CA ALA A 213 8.75 -11.61 -0.08
C ALA A 213 7.42 -11.11 0.48
N GLY A 214 6.61 -10.41 -0.32
CA GLY A 214 5.27 -9.98 0.06
C GLY A 214 4.34 -11.17 0.33
N GLU A 215 4.36 -12.14 -0.58
CA GLU A 215 3.56 -13.37 -0.46
C GLU A 215 3.96 -14.22 0.74
N ALA A 216 5.26 -14.34 0.99
CA ALA A 216 5.75 -15.01 2.19
C ALA A 216 5.27 -14.30 3.46
N ALA A 217 5.21 -12.96 3.48
CA ALA A 217 4.67 -12.22 4.61
C ALA A 217 3.17 -12.46 4.81
N CYS A 218 2.38 -12.49 3.72
CA CYS A 218 0.96 -12.85 3.77
C CYS A 218 0.77 -14.26 4.33
N TYR A 219 1.52 -15.24 3.81
CA TYR A 219 1.42 -16.64 4.25
C TYR A 219 1.80 -16.82 5.73
N VAL A 220 2.84 -16.12 6.19
CA VAL A 220 3.22 -16.09 7.62
C VAL A 220 2.14 -15.42 8.46
N ASN A 221 1.52 -14.34 7.98
CA ASN A 221 0.42 -13.67 8.68
C ASN A 221 -0.75 -14.63 8.92
N ILE A 222 -1.12 -15.37 7.89
CA ILE A 222 -2.22 -16.33 7.93
C ILE A 222 -1.88 -17.52 8.86
N LEU A 223 -0.72 -18.15 8.70
CA LEU A 223 -0.39 -19.37 9.44
C LEU A 223 0.03 -19.13 10.90
N VAL A 224 0.66 -18.00 11.21
CA VAL A 224 1.25 -17.74 12.53
C VAL A 224 0.38 -16.81 13.37
N THR A 225 -0.21 -15.79 12.76
CA THR A 225 -0.99 -14.77 13.45
C THR A 225 -2.47 -14.82 13.11
N HIS A 226 -2.93 -15.86 12.38
CA HIS A 226 -4.32 -16.02 11.97
C HIS A 226 -4.88 -14.79 11.22
N GLY A 227 -4.04 -14.12 10.44
CA GLY A 227 -4.40 -12.91 9.69
C GLY A 227 -4.39 -11.61 10.49
N LEU A 228 -4.12 -11.66 11.80
CA LEU A 228 -4.30 -10.51 12.71
C LEU A 228 -3.10 -9.54 12.78
N SER A 229 -2.02 -9.75 12.01
CA SER A 229 -0.81 -8.92 12.08
C SER A 229 -0.79 -7.85 11.01
N ASP A 230 -1.14 -6.62 11.40
CA ASP A 230 -1.00 -5.43 10.56
C ASP A 230 0.42 -5.26 10.01
N GLY A 231 1.45 -5.58 10.81
CA GLY A 231 2.84 -5.44 10.37
C GLY A 231 3.19 -6.37 9.21
N LEU A 232 2.69 -7.61 9.24
CA LEU A 232 2.88 -8.56 8.14
C LEU A 232 2.03 -8.20 6.93
N GLU A 233 0.84 -7.66 7.15
CA GLU A 233 -0.02 -7.18 6.07
C GLU A 233 0.56 -5.94 5.36
N ILE A 234 1.18 -5.04 6.12
CA ILE A 234 1.95 -3.91 5.55
C ILE A 234 3.15 -4.43 4.77
N ALA A 235 3.86 -5.45 5.28
CA ALA A 235 4.99 -6.05 4.56
C ALA A 235 4.54 -6.73 3.26
N HIS A 236 3.40 -7.42 3.27
CA HIS A 236 2.73 -7.98 2.09
C HIS A 236 2.47 -6.87 1.05
N GLY A 237 1.78 -5.80 1.45
CA GLY A 237 1.49 -4.66 0.56
C GLY A 237 2.74 -3.97 0.01
N LEU A 238 3.82 -3.85 0.79
CA LEU A 238 5.09 -3.31 0.32
C LEU A 238 5.76 -4.22 -0.72
N GLY A 239 5.64 -5.54 -0.57
CA GLY A 239 6.09 -6.52 -1.56
C GLY A 239 5.38 -6.33 -2.90
N MET A 240 4.05 -6.15 -2.86
CA MET A 240 3.22 -5.88 -4.04
C MET A 240 3.55 -4.54 -4.68
N ILE A 241 3.75 -3.48 -3.90
CA ILE A 241 4.19 -2.18 -4.43
C ILE A 241 5.53 -2.33 -5.14
N GLY A 242 6.51 -3.00 -4.52
CA GLY A 242 7.82 -3.21 -5.13
C GLY A 242 7.74 -3.97 -6.45
N GLN A 243 6.91 -5.01 -6.54
CA GLN A 243 6.64 -5.69 -7.81
C GLN A 243 5.99 -4.75 -8.84
N ASN A 244 4.96 -3.98 -8.45
CA ASN A 244 4.24 -3.06 -9.32
C ASN A 244 5.09 -1.84 -9.76
N VAL A 245 6.19 -1.53 -9.08
CA VAL A 245 7.21 -0.61 -9.58
C VAL A 245 8.14 -1.30 -10.58
N LEU A 246 8.72 -2.43 -10.17
CA LEU A 246 9.89 -3.02 -10.84
C LEU A 246 9.52 -3.83 -12.08
N LEU A 247 8.40 -4.56 -12.06
CA LEU A 247 7.98 -5.40 -13.17
C LEU A 247 7.58 -4.55 -14.38
N PRO A 248 6.65 -3.57 -14.27
CA PRO A 248 6.30 -2.72 -15.41
C PRO A 248 7.50 -1.94 -15.95
N TRP A 249 8.41 -1.50 -15.08
CA TRP A 249 9.62 -0.81 -15.52
C TRP A 249 10.58 -1.75 -16.26
N GLY A 250 10.83 -2.95 -15.72
CA GLY A 250 11.63 -3.99 -16.37
C GLY A 250 11.07 -4.34 -17.74
N LEU A 251 9.77 -4.61 -17.84
CA LEU A 251 9.07 -4.90 -19.09
C LEU A 251 9.15 -3.73 -20.08
N PHE A 252 8.97 -2.49 -19.60
CA PHE A 252 9.14 -1.30 -20.41
C PHE A 252 10.57 -1.22 -20.99
N LEU A 253 11.60 -1.49 -20.18
CA LEU A 253 12.99 -1.50 -20.66
C LEU A 253 13.29 -2.66 -21.61
N VAL A 254 12.69 -3.84 -21.42
CA VAL A 254 12.79 -4.95 -22.39
C VAL A 254 12.20 -4.52 -23.72
N LEU A 255 10.97 -3.99 -23.71
CA LEU A 255 10.28 -3.51 -24.91
C LEU A 255 11.08 -2.41 -25.58
N ASP A 256 11.57 -1.43 -24.81
CA ASP A 256 12.37 -0.35 -25.34
C ASP A 256 13.69 -0.88 -25.91
N ARG A 257 14.58 -1.48 -25.11
CA ARG A 257 15.94 -1.81 -25.55
C ARG A 257 16.01 -2.95 -26.56
N ARG A 258 15.08 -3.91 -26.50
CA ARG A 258 15.20 -5.17 -27.26
C ARG A 258 14.21 -5.31 -28.40
N VAL A 259 13.06 -4.64 -28.34
CA VAL A 259 11.97 -4.85 -29.31
C VAL A 259 11.70 -3.60 -30.15
N LEU A 260 11.31 -2.50 -29.52
CA LEU A 260 10.75 -1.32 -30.16
C LEU A 260 11.76 -0.19 -30.36
N ARG A 261 12.79 -0.13 -29.50
CA ARG A 261 13.89 0.85 -29.49
C ARG A 261 13.45 2.29 -29.34
N PHE A 262 12.38 2.60 -28.62
CA PHE A 262 11.88 3.98 -28.48
C PHE A 262 12.94 5.01 -28.04
N GLY A 263 13.88 4.65 -27.16
CA GLY A 263 14.86 5.57 -26.55
C GLY A 263 16.23 5.68 -27.22
N ASP A 264 16.42 5.06 -28.39
CA ASP A 264 17.65 5.11 -29.20
C ASP A 264 17.42 6.06 -30.39
N ASP A 265 18.10 7.21 -30.41
CA ASP A 265 17.89 8.26 -31.42
C ASP A 265 18.37 7.84 -32.82
N ASP A 266 19.34 6.92 -32.89
CA ASP A 266 19.96 6.46 -34.13
C ASP A 266 19.30 5.19 -34.68
N ALA A 267 18.60 4.42 -33.83
CA ALA A 267 17.89 3.22 -34.26
C ALA A 267 16.53 3.51 -34.90
N VAL A 268 16.33 2.90 -36.08
CA VAL A 268 15.02 2.79 -36.72
C VAL A 268 14.08 1.94 -35.86
N CYS A 269 12.91 2.48 -35.51
CA CYS A 269 11.90 1.77 -34.73
C CYS A 269 11.40 0.52 -35.48
N ALA A 270 11.28 -0.62 -34.79
CA ALA A 270 10.81 -1.87 -35.40
C ALA A 270 9.40 -1.78 -35.99
N LEU A 271 8.57 -0.84 -35.49
CA LEU A 271 7.22 -0.58 -35.99
C LEU A 271 7.17 0.35 -37.22
N GLN A 272 8.30 0.76 -37.79
CA GLN A 272 8.30 1.67 -38.95
C GLN A 272 7.44 1.15 -40.12
N ARG A 273 7.42 -0.18 -40.34
CA ARG A 273 6.60 -0.81 -41.38
C ARG A 273 5.09 -0.63 -41.15
N LEU A 274 4.67 -0.47 -39.90
CA LEU A 274 3.28 -0.24 -39.51
C LEU A 274 2.94 1.26 -39.52
N CYS A 275 3.86 2.11 -39.03
CA CYS A 275 3.61 3.54 -38.85
C CYS A 275 3.82 4.40 -40.11
N GLY A 276 4.48 3.88 -41.15
CA GLY A 276 4.73 4.57 -42.43
C GLY A 276 5.76 5.72 -42.37
N ARG A 277 6.03 6.29 -41.19
CA ARG A 277 7.08 7.31 -40.95
C ARG A 277 7.72 7.14 -39.57
N CYS A 278 8.98 7.56 -39.43
CA CYS A 278 9.73 7.49 -38.16
C CYS A 278 9.58 8.79 -37.35
N TRP A 279 8.70 8.81 -36.36
CA TRP A 279 8.42 10.02 -35.54
C TRP A 279 9.59 10.46 -34.66
N LYS A 280 10.66 9.68 -34.56
CA LYS A 280 11.89 10.09 -33.87
C LYS A 280 12.68 11.14 -34.64
N ARG A 281 12.51 11.22 -35.96
CA ARG A 281 13.26 12.15 -36.84
C ARG A 281 12.49 13.44 -37.16
N ASP A 282 11.27 13.59 -36.64
CA ASP A 282 10.47 14.82 -36.76
C ASP A 282 10.75 15.76 -35.57
N ASP A 283 10.56 17.08 -35.76
CA ASP A 283 10.78 18.13 -34.75
C ASP A 283 9.67 18.20 -33.67
N VAL A 284 9.25 17.04 -33.16
CA VAL A 284 8.21 16.89 -32.14
C VAL A 284 8.80 16.32 -30.86
N SER A 285 8.34 16.82 -29.70
CA SER A 285 8.71 16.27 -28.38
C SER A 285 8.65 14.75 -28.39
N CYS A 286 9.64 14.08 -27.79
CA CYS A 286 9.80 12.63 -27.83
C CYS A 286 8.43 11.94 -27.62
N ALA A 287 8.04 11.02 -28.52
CA ALA A 287 6.76 10.31 -28.41
C ALA A 287 6.60 9.64 -27.03
N LEU A 288 7.72 9.19 -26.44
CA LEU A 288 7.77 8.65 -25.09
C LEU A 288 7.46 9.69 -24.01
N GLN A 289 7.94 10.93 -24.17
CA GLN A 289 7.61 12.04 -23.26
C GLN A 289 6.12 12.36 -23.30
N ARG A 290 5.52 12.43 -24.50
CA ARG A 290 4.07 12.64 -24.67
C ARG A 290 3.26 11.50 -24.06
N LEU A 291 3.70 10.25 -24.28
CA LEU A 291 3.06 9.08 -23.72
C LEU A 291 3.04 9.13 -22.19
N PHE A 292 4.16 9.42 -21.54
CA PHE A 292 4.18 9.54 -20.08
C PHE A 292 3.31 10.70 -19.57
N ILE A 293 3.32 11.87 -20.23
CA ILE A 293 2.43 12.98 -19.85
C ILE A 293 0.97 12.55 -19.95
N PHE A 294 0.57 11.92 -21.06
CA PHE A 294 -0.79 11.42 -21.26
C PHE A 294 -1.18 10.39 -20.19
N LEU A 295 -0.31 9.41 -19.92
CA LEU A 295 -0.53 8.39 -18.91
C LEU A 295 -0.63 8.99 -17.50
N ILE A 296 0.19 9.99 -17.15
CA ILE A 296 0.11 10.68 -15.86
C ILE A 296 -1.28 11.28 -15.63
N PHE A 297 -1.86 11.95 -16.63
CA PHE A 297 -3.20 12.52 -16.48
C PHE A 297 -4.30 11.46 -16.47
N GLY A 298 -4.20 10.45 -17.34
CA GLY A 298 -5.19 9.37 -17.40
C GLY A 298 -5.22 8.53 -16.12
N ILE A 299 -4.04 8.06 -15.68
CA ILE A 299 -3.88 7.24 -14.47
C ILE A 299 -4.09 8.08 -13.21
N GLY A 300 -3.63 9.33 -13.19
CA GLY A 300 -3.79 10.24 -12.06
C GLY A 300 -5.24 10.55 -11.73
N ALA A 301 -6.15 10.52 -12.71
CA ALA A 301 -7.59 10.66 -12.46
C ALA A 301 -8.15 9.48 -11.64
N PHE A 302 -7.76 8.25 -11.96
CA PHE A 302 -8.17 7.05 -11.22
C PHE A 302 -7.60 7.01 -9.79
N ALA A 303 -6.44 7.63 -9.57
CA ALA A 303 -5.87 7.79 -8.24
C ALA A 303 -6.77 8.59 -7.27
N LEU A 304 -7.71 9.39 -7.77
CA LEU A 304 -8.61 10.13 -6.89
C LEU A 304 -9.75 9.27 -6.32
N LEU A 305 -10.04 8.10 -6.93
CA LEU A 305 -11.15 7.25 -6.49
C LEU A 305 -10.98 6.75 -5.06
N PRO A 306 -9.87 6.09 -4.68
CA PRO A 306 -9.75 5.53 -3.33
C PRO A 306 -9.69 6.61 -2.25
N LEU A 307 -9.19 7.82 -2.56
CA LEU A 307 -9.15 8.95 -1.61
C LEU A 307 -10.54 9.37 -1.13
N SER A 308 -11.55 9.22 -1.99
CA SER A 308 -12.93 9.58 -1.68
C SER A 308 -13.72 8.48 -0.98
N ALA A 309 -13.22 7.25 -1.00
CA ALA A 309 -13.95 6.10 -0.46
C ALA A 309 -13.92 6.07 1.07
N PRO A 310 -15.03 5.74 1.75
CA PRO A 310 -15.04 5.66 3.21
C PRO A 310 -14.05 4.58 3.69
N LEU A 311 -13.24 4.91 4.70
CA LEU A 311 -12.41 3.91 5.38
C LEU A 311 -13.31 3.15 6.35
N ARG A 312 -13.38 1.84 6.20
CA ARG A 312 -14.16 0.98 7.09
C ARG A 312 -13.35 -0.27 7.38
N PRO A 313 -13.22 -0.66 8.66
CA PRO A 313 -12.73 -1.99 8.95
C PRO A 313 -13.76 -3.03 8.49
N THR A 314 -13.28 -4.11 7.93
CA THR A 314 -14.09 -5.29 7.61
C THR A 314 -13.52 -6.47 8.38
N THR A 315 -14.39 -7.23 9.04
CA THR A 315 -14.03 -8.50 9.66
C THR A 315 -15.19 -9.45 9.45
N VAL A 316 -14.99 -10.48 8.63
CA VAL A 316 -15.98 -11.51 8.31
C VAL A 316 -15.31 -12.87 8.44
N ILE A 317 -16.02 -13.84 9.01
CA ILE A 317 -15.53 -15.22 9.07
C ILE A 317 -16.07 -16.01 7.88
N LEU A 318 -15.15 -16.60 7.13
CA LEU A 318 -15.40 -17.52 6.03
C LEU A 318 -15.22 -18.97 6.54
N PRO A 319 -16.31 -19.73 6.76
CA PRO A 319 -16.22 -21.13 7.15
C PRO A 319 -15.86 -21.98 5.92
N VAL A 320 -14.62 -22.45 5.84
CA VAL A 320 -14.12 -23.30 4.75
C VAL A 320 -13.88 -24.70 5.29
N TYR A 321 -14.68 -25.68 4.86
CA TYR A 321 -14.62 -27.08 5.32
C TYR A 321 -14.60 -27.21 6.85
N GLY A 322 -15.40 -26.39 7.54
CA GLY A 322 -15.54 -26.40 9.00
C GLY A 322 -14.41 -25.68 9.76
N THR A 323 -13.47 -25.06 9.06
CA THR A 323 -12.44 -24.19 9.64
C THR A 323 -12.85 -22.73 9.44
N ASP A 324 -12.77 -21.92 10.49
CA ASP A 324 -13.04 -20.49 10.42
C ASP A 324 -11.81 -19.74 9.87
N TRP A 325 -12.00 -19.04 8.75
CA TRP A 325 -10.99 -18.18 8.13
C TRP A 325 -11.40 -16.72 8.28
N PRO A 326 -10.68 -15.91 9.07
CA PRO A 326 -10.99 -14.49 9.19
C PRO A 326 -10.53 -13.75 7.93
N HIS A 327 -11.47 -13.08 7.28
CA HIS A 327 -11.21 -12.05 6.28
C HIS A 327 -11.23 -10.70 6.99
N GLU A 328 -10.08 -10.04 7.10
CA GLU A 328 -9.93 -8.80 7.85
C GLU A 328 -9.19 -7.71 7.06
N MET A 329 -9.73 -6.50 7.12
CA MET A 329 -9.02 -5.26 6.78
C MET A 329 -9.06 -4.34 7.99
N SER A 330 -7.90 -4.11 8.61
CA SER A 330 -7.78 -3.12 9.67
C SER A 330 -7.86 -1.70 9.10
N LEU A 331 -8.27 -0.75 9.92
CA LEU A 331 -8.32 0.65 9.50
C LEU A 331 -6.92 1.22 9.25
N LEU A 332 -5.92 0.79 10.02
CA LEU A 332 -4.54 1.20 9.80
C LEU A 332 -4.08 0.82 8.39
N VAL A 333 -4.32 -0.43 7.99
CA VAL A 333 -4.00 -0.92 6.64
C VAL A 333 -4.81 -0.18 5.59
N ALA A 334 -6.14 -0.03 5.77
CA ALA A 334 -6.99 0.70 4.83
C ALA A 334 -6.57 2.17 4.66
N PHE A 335 -6.23 2.86 5.76
CA PHE A 335 -5.74 4.23 5.73
C PHE A 335 -4.40 4.33 4.98
N LEU A 336 -3.46 3.45 5.32
CA LEU A 336 -2.15 3.45 4.67
C LEU A 336 -2.28 3.19 3.16
N GLN A 337 -3.08 2.19 2.77
CA GLN A 337 -3.28 1.84 1.38
C GLN A 337 -4.08 2.91 0.61
N PHE A 338 -5.27 3.27 1.09
CA PHE A 338 -6.20 4.12 0.32
C PHE A 338 -6.00 5.62 0.53
N ARG A 339 -5.11 6.05 1.45
CA ARG A 339 -4.73 7.45 1.63
C ARG A 339 -3.26 7.66 1.35
N VAL A 340 -2.40 7.09 2.20
CA VAL A 340 -0.97 7.43 2.19
C VAL A 340 -0.33 7.01 0.88
N TYR A 341 -0.51 5.76 0.44
CA TYR A 341 0.08 5.27 -0.81
C TYR A 341 -0.46 6.02 -2.02
N VAL A 342 -1.74 6.35 -2.05
CA VAL A 342 -2.34 7.12 -3.14
C VAL A 342 -1.81 8.55 -3.21
N VAL A 343 -1.63 9.22 -2.06
CA VAL A 343 -0.98 10.55 -2.01
C VAL A 343 0.47 10.46 -2.48
N LEU A 344 1.21 9.44 -2.04
CA LEU A 344 2.58 9.20 -2.53
C LEU A 344 2.61 9.01 -4.05
N ALA A 345 1.67 8.25 -4.59
CA ALA A 345 1.55 8.05 -6.03
C ALA A 345 1.37 9.37 -6.78
N LEU A 346 0.46 10.23 -6.31
CA LEU A 346 0.24 11.56 -6.88
C LEU A 346 1.49 12.44 -6.81
N LEU A 347 2.19 12.45 -5.66
CA LEU A 347 3.44 13.21 -5.51
C LEU A 347 4.52 12.73 -6.49
N PHE A 348 4.65 11.42 -6.67
CA PHE A 348 5.56 10.85 -7.65
C PHE A 348 5.16 11.18 -9.09
N PHE A 349 3.88 11.14 -9.43
CA PHE A 349 3.40 11.57 -10.75
C PHE A 349 3.65 13.05 -11.02
N VAL A 350 3.46 13.93 -10.03
CA VAL A 350 3.81 15.35 -10.12
C VAL A 350 5.32 15.52 -10.34
N ALA A 351 6.15 14.80 -9.59
CA ALA A 351 7.61 14.83 -9.79
C ALA A 351 8.02 14.36 -11.20
N ALA A 352 7.38 13.31 -11.71
CA ALA A 352 7.57 12.83 -13.08
C ALA A 352 7.15 13.90 -14.11
N LEU A 353 5.99 14.53 -13.92
CA LEU A 353 5.49 15.60 -14.79
C LEU A 353 6.45 16.79 -14.83
N VAL A 354 6.91 17.27 -13.67
CA VAL A 354 7.89 18.37 -13.59
C VAL A 354 9.18 18.04 -14.34
N LEU A 355 9.67 16.80 -14.26
CA LEU A 355 10.83 16.36 -15.04
C LEU A 355 10.54 16.31 -16.53
N LEU A 356 9.37 15.79 -16.93
CA LEU A 356 8.96 15.73 -18.34
C LEU A 356 8.82 17.13 -18.94
N LEU A 357 8.33 18.11 -18.19
CA LEU A 357 8.19 19.49 -18.66
C LEU A 357 9.54 20.22 -18.84
N ARG A 358 10.64 19.72 -18.27
CA ARG A 358 12.00 20.28 -18.46
C ARG A 358 12.67 19.88 -19.77
N GLY A 359 12.03 19.05 -20.58
CA GLY A 359 12.49 18.68 -21.92
C GLY A 359 13.06 17.25 -22.03
N ARG A 360 13.40 16.86 -23.26
CA ARG A 360 13.69 15.46 -23.65
C ARG A 360 14.84 14.81 -22.86
N ALA A 361 15.86 15.60 -22.50
CA ALA A 361 17.01 15.11 -21.73
C ALA A 361 16.62 14.61 -20.32
N ALA A 362 15.50 15.08 -19.76
CA ALA A 362 15.00 14.67 -18.46
C ALA A 362 14.05 13.45 -18.53
N THR A 363 13.62 13.02 -19.72
CA THR A 363 12.64 11.93 -19.89
C THR A 363 13.11 10.61 -19.28
N ARG A 364 14.40 10.25 -19.40
CA ARG A 364 14.94 9.05 -18.74
C ARG A 364 14.89 9.15 -17.21
N ARG A 365 15.13 10.33 -16.65
CA ARG A 365 15.05 10.55 -15.20
C ARG A 365 13.61 10.55 -14.70
N ALA A 366 12.66 10.97 -15.53
CA ALA A 366 11.24 10.97 -15.20
C ALA A 366 10.64 9.56 -15.07
N GLN A 367 11.27 8.54 -15.65
CA GLN A 367 10.83 7.14 -15.51
C GLN A 367 10.81 6.69 -14.05
N VAL A 368 11.82 7.08 -13.25
CA VAL A 368 11.93 6.66 -11.85
C VAL A 368 10.70 7.09 -11.03
N PRO A 369 10.37 8.39 -10.93
CA PRO A 369 9.16 8.80 -10.23
C PRO A 369 7.88 8.33 -10.95
N PHE A 370 7.87 8.16 -12.27
CA PHE A 370 6.69 7.62 -12.95
C PHE A 370 6.35 6.19 -12.48
N PHE A 371 7.32 5.28 -12.47
CA PHE A 371 7.11 3.90 -12.05
C PHE A 371 6.91 3.76 -10.54
N LEU A 372 7.53 4.63 -9.73
CA LEU A 372 7.20 4.75 -8.31
C LEU A 372 5.72 5.15 -8.13
N GLY A 373 5.26 6.16 -8.86
CA GLY A 373 3.85 6.58 -8.84
C GLY A 373 2.90 5.46 -9.24
N LEU A 374 3.25 4.72 -10.29
CA LEU A 374 2.48 3.55 -10.73
C LEU A 374 2.41 2.48 -9.64
N GLY A 375 3.53 2.11 -9.02
CA GLY A 375 3.55 1.05 -8.00
C GLY A 375 2.74 1.40 -6.75
N PHE A 376 2.83 2.65 -6.28
CA PHE A 376 2.04 3.14 -5.14
C PHE A 376 0.56 3.33 -5.45
N LEU A 377 0.15 3.31 -6.73
CA LEU A 377 -1.24 3.43 -7.12
C LEU A 377 -1.90 2.08 -7.43
N VAL A 378 -1.23 1.23 -8.23
CA VAL A 378 -1.86 0.03 -8.81
C VAL A 378 -2.38 -0.88 -7.72
N PHE A 379 -1.57 -1.17 -6.70
CA PHE A 379 -1.97 -2.08 -5.63
C PHE A 379 -3.14 -1.53 -4.79
N PRO A 380 -3.09 -0.30 -4.25
CA PRO A 380 -4.24 0.26 -3.53
C PRO A 380 -5.51 0.41 -4.36
N LEU A 381 -5.39 0.82 -5.63
CA LEU A 381 -6.55 0.98 -6.52
C LEU A 381 -7.19 -0.38 -6.80
N PHE A 382 -6.38 -1.40 -7.06
CA PHE A 382 -6.84 -2.77 -7.26
C PHE A 382 -7.54 -3.32 -6.02
N ARG A 383 -6.86 -3.24 -4.86
CA ARG A 383 -7.42 -3.71 -3.59
C ARG A 383 -8.72 -3.00 -3.23
N TRP A 384 -8.76 -1.68 -3.34
CA TRP A 384 -9.99 -0.90 -3.16
C TRP A 384 -11.13 -1.38 -4.08
N SER A 385 -10.82 -1.67 -5.34
CA SER A 385 -11.83 -2.11 -6.31
C SER A 385 -12.42 -3.48 -5.94
N LEU A 386 -11.60 -4.39 -5.40
CA LEU A 386 -12.06 -5.70 -4.93
C LEU A 386 -12.88 -5.59 -3.65
N GLU A 387 -12.38 -4.87 -2.65
CA GLU A 387 -13.04 -4.67 -1.36
C GLU A 387 -14.41 -4.01 -1.50
N GLU A 388 -14.50 -2.97 -2.34
CA GLU A 388 -15.77 -2.30 -2.61
C GLU A 388 -16.67 -3.09 -3.55
N GLY A 389 -16.10 -3.74 -4.57
CA GLY A 389 -16.84 -4.48 -5.59
C GLY A 389 -17.44 -5.80 -5.10
N TYR A 390 -16.79 -6.45 -4.13
CA TYR A 390 -17.18 -7.75 -3.59
C TYR A 390 -17.46 -7.72 -2.08
N ARG A 391 -17.82 -6.55 -1.55
CA ARG A 391 -18.08 -6.34 -0.11
C ARG A 391 -18.96 -7.40 0.53
N ASP A 392 -20.05 -7.79 -0.13
CA ASP A 392 -21.02 -8.74 0.41
C ASP A 392 -20.61 -10.21 0.21
N MET A 393 -19.57 -10.46 -0.59
CA MET A 393 -19.07 -11.79 -0.96
C MET A 393 -17.52 -11.77 -1.08
N PRO A 394 -16.79 -11.61 0.04
CA PRO A 394 -15.33 -11.46 0.06
C PRO A 394 -14.57 -12.63 -0.58
N VAL A 395 -15.14 -13.84 -0.62
CA VAL A 395 -14.57 -14.99 -1.36
C VAL A 395 -14.20 -14.64 -2.80
N TRP A 396 -14.98 -13.77 -3.46
CA TRP A 396 -14.67 -13.34 -4.82
C TRP A 396 -13.59 -12.27 -4.88
N ALA A 397 -13.48 -11.41 -3.85
CA ALA A 397 -12.35 -10.49 -3.73
C ALA A 397 -11.05 -11.30 -3.65
N GLU A 398 -10.98 -12.26 -2.73
CA GLU A 398 -9.81 -13.11 -2.51
C GLU A 398 -9.46 -13.91 -3.77
N TRP A 399 -10.44 -14.57 -4.39
CA TRP A 399 -10.21 -15.27 -5.66
C TRP A 399 -9.58 -14.39 -6.75
N TRP A 400 -10.08 -13.16 -6.92
CA TRP A 400 -9.56 -12.25 -7.95
C TRP A 400 -8.20 -11.66 -7.59
N GLU A 401 -7.93 -11.40 -6.31
CA GLU A 401 -6.59 -11.07 -5.82
C GLU A 401 -5.60 -12.16 -6.25
N GLU A 402 -5.87 -13.41 -5.85
CA GLU A 402 -5.02 -14.56 -6.15
C GLU A 402 -4.89 -14.86 -7.66
N ALA A 403 -6.00 -14.73 -8.41
CA ALA A 403 -6.02 -15.01 -9.85
C ALA A 403 -5.22 -13.97 -10.65
N THR A 404 -5.28 -12.69 -10.29
CA THR A 404 -4.54 -11.66 -11.01
C THR A 404 -3.04 -11.73 -10.75
N GLU A 405 -2.64 -12.07 -9.52
CA GLU A 405 -1.25 -12.32 -9.16
C GLU A 405 -0.69 -13.54 -9.87
N PHE A 406 -1.44 -14.65 -9.91
CA PHE A 406 -1.12 -15.82 -10.71
C PHE A 406 -0.87 -15.43 -12.18
N LEU A 407 -1.78 -14.66 -12.78
CA LEU A 407 -1.65 -14.22 -14.17
C LEU A 407 -0.44 -13.30 -14.39
N ALA A 408 -0.09 -12.43 -13.44
CA ALA A 408 1.07 -11.56 -13.52
C ALA A 408 2.38 -12.38 -13.53
N ILE A 409 2.50 -13.38 -12.66
CA ILE A 409 3.68 -14.26 -12.59
C ILE A 409 3.74 -15.21 -13.79
N LEU A 410 2.62 -15.83 -14.15
CA LEU A 410 2.53 -16.68 -15.32
C LEU A 410 2.87 -15.90 -16.59
N GLY A 411 2.31 -14.70 -16.76
CA GLY A 411 2.58 -13.81 -17.88
C GLY A 411 4.05 -13.41 -17.97
N THR A 412 4.70 -13.16 -16.83
CA THR A 412 6.15 -12.92 -16.76
C THR A 412 6.92 -14.15 -17.24
N GLY A 413 6.57 -15.36 -16.78
CA GLY A 413 7.18 -16.61 -17.23
C GLY A 413 7.01 -16.85 -18.73
N VAL A 414 5.80 -16.63 -19.26
CA VAL A 414 5.49 -16.73 -20.70
C VAL A 414 6.34 -15.73 -21.49
N LEU A 415 6.46 -14.49 -21.03
CA LEU A 415 7.29 -13.48 -21.69
C LEU A 415 8.76 -13.90 -21.74
N LEU A 416 9.32 -14.35 -20.62
CA LEU A 416 10.70 -14.84 -20.56
C LEU A 416 10.91 -16.04 -21.49
N PHE A 417 9.92 -16.92 -21.62
CA PHE A 417 9.98 -18.07 -22.51
C PHE A 417 9.87 -17.68 -23.99
N VAL A 418 8.91 -16.84 -24.36
CA VAL A 418 8.68 -16.39 -25.74
C VAL A 418 9.91 -15.65 -26.28
N PHE A 419 10.47 -14.74 -25.48
CA PHE A 419 11.64 -13.95 -25.86
C PHE A 419 12.97 -14.57 -25.42
N ARG A 420 13.00 -15.84 -25.03
CA ARG A 420 14.19 -16.50 -24.46
C ARG A 420 15.46 -16.32 -25.31
N ARG A 421 15.34 -16.36 -26.63
CA ARG A 421 16.49 -16.18 -27.55
C ARG A 421 17.03 -14.74 -27.51
N GLN A 422 16.14 -13.74 -27.55
CA GLN A 422 16.48 -12.32 -27.49
C GLN A 422 17.00 -11.89 -26.11
N LEU A 423 16.58 -12.60 -25.06
CA LEU A 423 17.02 -12.40 -23.67
C LEU A 423 18.28 -13.21 -23.31
N GLY A 424 18.80 -14.01 -24.26
CA GLY A 424 19.96 -14.88 -24.02
C GLY A 424 19.71 -15.94 -22.93
N LEU A 425 18.47 -16.40 -22.79
CA LEU A 425 18.05 -17.46 -21.89
C LEU A 425 18.14 -18.82 -22.62
N PHE A 426 18.74 -19.84 -21.97
CA PHE A 426 18.80 -21.24 -22.40
C PHE A 426 19.70 -21.64 -23.59
N GLY A 427 20.73 -20.88 -23.99
CA GLY A 427 21.77 -21.39 -24.91
C GLY A 427 22.27 -20.40 -25.96
N ARG A 428 23.37 -20.80 -26.66
CA ARG A 428 24.38 -19.98 -27.35
C ARG A 428 23.89 -18.64 -27.91
N ALA A 429 24.61 -17.58 -27.52
CA ALA A 429 24.51 -16.25 -28.10
C ALA A 429 24.39 -16.34 -29.62
N ALA A 430 23.37 -15.69 -30.19
CA ALA A 430 23.38 -15.41 -31.62
C ALA A 430 24.71 -14.71 -31.95
N PRO A 431 25.38 -15.04 -33.07
CA PRO A 431 26.63 -14.38 -33.45
C PRO A 431 26.38 -12.87 -33.45
N GLY A 432 27.05 -12.18 -32.51
CA GLY A 432 26.88 -10.76 -32.29
C GLY A 432 27.22 -10.03 -33.58
N ARG A 433 26.28 -9.23 -34.09
CA ARG A 433 26.70 -8.03 -34.84
C ARG A 433 27.56 -7.20 -33.86
N PRO A 434 28.75 -6.74 -34.28
CA PRO A 434 29.69 -6.09 -33.37
C PRO A 434 28.99 -4.94 -32.65
N ALA A 435 29.21 -4.89 -31.33
CA ALA A 435 28.77 -3.79 -30.49
C ALA A 435 29.33 -2.50 -31.08
N ALA A 436 28.44 -1.58 -31.48
CA ALA A 436 28.83 -0.19 -31.59
C ALA A 436 29.37 0.20 -30.21
N GLN A 437 30.63 0.60 -30.17
CA GLN A 437 31.33 0.99 -28.95
C GLN A 437 30.49 2.03 -28.21
N ASP A 438 30.09 1.71 -26.98
CA ASP A 438 29.48 2.64 -26.04
C ASP A 438 30.52 3.72 -25.68
N ALA A 439 30.58 4.75 -26.51
CA ALA A 439 31.36 5.95 -26.27
C ALA A 439 30.53 6.98 -25.50
N HIS A 440 29.94 6.63 -24.35
CA HIS A 440 29.51 7.65 -23.36
C HIS A 440 29.62 7.10 -21.94
N GLY A 441 30.58 7.68 -21.21
CA GLY A 441 31.01 7.24 -19.89
C GLY A 441 30.01 7.46 -18.76
N THR A 442 30.22 6.64 -17.73
CA THR A 442 30.12 6.97 -16.29
C THR A 442 29.11 8.03 -15.87
N LEU A 443 28.03 7.57 -15.22
CA LEU A 443 27.31 8.33 -14.19
C LEU A 443 27.18 7.52 -12.90
#